data_AF-A0A2K8L2N2-F1
#
_entry.id   AF-A0A2K8L2N2-F1
#
_cell.length_a   1.000
_cell.length_b   1.000
_cell.length_c   1.000
_cell.angle_alpha   90.00
_cell.angle_beta   90.00
_cell.angle_gamma   90.00
#
_symmetry.space_group_name_H-M   'P 1'
#
loop_
_entity.id
_entity.type
_entity.pdbx_description
1 polymer ?
#
loop_
_entity_poly.entity_id
_entity_poly.type
_entity_poly.pdbx_seq_one_letter_code
_entity_poly.pdbx_strand_id
1 'polypeptide(L)'
;MNDYLVSFLFYLVPANVLAITIILLGRRKDVYFSFIEYLLIYLPWAGFIALTLVIFGGLDKVPSLPVIKVFLIVLQSIGAGVMGGAILMPRLVMRDSKMRPLGITAISATLITVLYVKFRMMLFIMVEGLSAAIT
;
A
#
# COMPACT_ATOMS: atom_id res chain seq x y z
N MET A 1 1.94 12.73 18.29
CA MET A 1 1.67 12.94 16.84
C MET A 1 0.63 11.90 16.44
N ASN A 2 -0.36 12.21 15.61
CA ASN A 2 -1.40 11.24 15.26
C ASN A 2 -0.80 10.11 14.40
N ASP A 3 -0.70 8.89 14.93
CA ASP A 3 -0.05 7.74 14.26
C ASP A 3 -0.64 7.43 12.89
N TYR A 4 -1.94 7.72 12.69
CA TYR A 4 -2.59 7.63 11.39
C TYR A 4 -1.98 8.60 10.37
N LEU A 5 -1.77 9.86 10.76
CA LEU A 5 -1.14 10.89 9.93
C LEU A 5 0.30 10.55 9.60
N VAL A 6 1.07 10.05 10.58
CA VAL A 6 2.46 9.65 10.37
C VAL A 6 2.52 8.49 9.36
N SER A 7 1.69 7.46 9.56
CA SER A 7 1.62 6.32 8.64
C SER A 7 1.25 6.75 7.21
N PHE A 8 0.35 7.73 7.07
CA PHE A 8 -0.08 8.28 5.80
C PHE A 8 1.01 9.09 5.12
N LEU A 9 1.74 9.93 5.85
CA LEU A 9 2.84 10.72 5.29
C LEU A 9 3.95 9.82 4.72
N PHE A 10 4.34 8.77 5.48
CA PHE A 10 5.32 7.80 5.01
C PHE A 10 4.82 6.93 3.85
N TYR A 11 3.52 6.76 3.71
CA TYR A 11 2.91 6.10 2.56
C TYR A 11 2.89 7.00 1.33
N LEU A 12 2.50 8.26 1.53
CA LEU A 12 2.20 9.23 0.48
C LEU A 12 3.44 9.52 -0.36
N VAL A 13 4.60 9.71 0.27
CA VAL A 13 5.85 10.03 -0.44
C VAL A 13 6.22 8.95 -1.47
N PRO A 14 6.45 7.68 -1.10
CA PRO A 14 6.80 6.64 -2.06
C PRO A 14 5.68 6.31 -3.05
N ALA A 15 4.41 6.34 -2.62
CA ALA A 15 3.27 6.13 -3.52
C ALA A 15 3.24 7.14 -4.65
N ASN A 16 3.44 8.42 -4.31
CA ASN A 16 3.43 9.49 -5.29
C ASN A 16 4.66 9.48 -6.19
N VAL A 17 5.84 9.25 -5.64
CA VAL A 17 7.08 9.16 -6.44
C VAL A 17 6.94 8.08 -7.50
N LEU A 18 6.45 6.89 -7.14
CA LEU A 18 6.24 5.82 -8.12
C LEU A 18 5.06 6.07 -9.05
N ALA A 19 3.94 6.57 -8.56
CA ALA A 19 2.79 6.89 -9.41
C ALA A 19 3.17 7.92 -10.48
N ILE A 20 3.87 9.00 -10.11
CA ILE A 20 4.36 10.01 -11.05
C ILE A 20 5.32 9.38 -12.06
N THR A 21 6.27 8.56 -11.60
CA THR A 21 7.21 7.87 -12.49
C THR A 21 6.48 7.01 -13.52
N ILE A 22 5.47 6.24 -13.09
CA ILE A 22 4.66 5.40 -13.96
C ILE A 22 3.80 6.23 -14.92
N ILE A 23 3.22 7.34 -14.46
CA ILE A 23 2.45 8.25 -15.31
C ILE A 23 3.34 8.87 -16.39
N LEU A 24 4.54 9.33 -16.04
CA LEU A 24 5.52 9.86 -16.99
C LEU A 24 5.94 8.79 -18.01
N LEU A 25 6.16 7.56 -17.56
CA LEU A 25 6.50 6.44 -18.43
C LEU A 25 5.32 6.06 -19.35
N GLY A 26 4.09 6.15 -18.85
CA GLY A 26 2.86 5.93 -19.63
C GLY A 26 2.66 6.95 -20.72
N ARG A 27 2.90 8.23 -20.45
CA ARG A 27 2.85 9.29 -21.46
C ARG A 27 3.81 9.03 -22.62
N ARG A 28 5.01 8.50 -22.35
CA ARG A 28 5.97 8.09 -23.40
C ARG A 28 5.50 6.91 -24.23
N LYS A 29 4.51 6.15 -23.75
CA LYS A 29 3.92 4.97 -24.41
C LYS A 29 2.48 5.20 -24.89
N ASP A 30 2.03 6.46 -24.95
CA ASP A 30 0.67 6.86 -25.35
C ASP A 30 -0.45 6.34 -24.42
N VAL A 31 -0.13 6.15 -23.13
CA VAL A 31 -1.08 5.69 -22.10
C VAL A 31 -1.37 6.85 -21.13
N TYR A 32 -2.63 7.30 -21.12
CA TYR A 32 -3.09 8.41 -20.28
C TYR A 32 -3.86 7.93 -19.05
N PHE A 33 -3.32 8.17 -17.86
CA PHE A 33 -3.98 7.87 -16.60
C PHE A 33 -5.06 8.88 -16.24
N SER A 34 -6.25 8.38 -15.87
CA SER A 34 -7.33 9.21 -15.35
C SER A 34 -7.08 9.57 -13.88
N PHE A 35 -7.69 10.65 -13.42
CA PHE A 35 -7.62 11.05 -12.00
C PHE A 35 -8.17 9.97 -11.06
N ILE A 36 -9.20 9.24 -11.48
CA ILE A 36 -9.79 8.15 -10.69
C ILE A 36 -8.79 7.02 -10.48
N GLU A 37 -8.03 6.66 -11.51
CA GLU A 37 -6.99 5.63 -11.41
C GLU A 37 -5.87 6.05 -10.45
N TYR A 38 -5.54 7.33 -10.45
CA TYR A 38 -4.59 7.87 -9.50
C TYR A 38 -5.12 7.80 -8.06
N LEU A 39 -6.43 8.00 -7.81
CA LEU A 39 -7.00 7.80 -6.47
C LEU A 39 -6.92 6.33 -5.99
N LEU A 40 -6.96 5.37 -6.91
CA LEU A 40 -6.86 3.95 -6.57
C LEU A 40 -5.49 3.58 -5.96
N ILE A 41 -4.45 4.41 -6.15
CA ILE A 41 -3.15 4.16 -5.51
C ILE A 41 -3.26 4.19 -3.98
N TYR A 42 -4.28 4.84 -3.40
CA TYR A 42 -4.44 4.98 -1.95
C TYR A 42 -5.25 3.84 -1.30
N LEU A 43 -5.82 2.93 -2.12
CA LEU A 43 -6.57 1.77 -1.61
C LEU A 43 -5.77 0.88 -0.65
N PRO A 44 -4.48 0.57 -0.88
CA PRO A 44 -3.70 -0.23 0.05
C PRO A 44 -3.57 0.41 1.44
N TRP A 45 -3.43 1.74 1.49
CA TRP A 45 -3.41 2.46 2.76
C TRP A 45 -4.78 2.45 3.45
N ALA A 46 -5.87 2.66 2.70
CA ALA A 46 -7.21 2.56 3.27
C ALA A 46 -7.49 1.12 3.80
N GLY A 47 -7.08 0.10 3.05
CA GLY A 47 -7.17 -1.30 3.46
C GLY A 47 -6.35 -1.60 4.72
N PHE A 48 -5.18 -0.98 4.88
CA PHE A 48 -4.40 -1.07 6.10
C PHE A 48 -5.16 -0.53 7.33
N ILE A 49 -5.71 0.68 7.20
CA ILE A 49 -6.44 1.31 8.30
C ILE A 49 -7.67 0.48 8.66
N ALA A 50 -8.44 0.03 7.67
CA ALA A 50 -9.60 -0.81 7.88
C ALA A 50 -9.25 -2.11 8.62
N LEU A 51 -8.19 -2.80 8.18
CA LEU A 51 -7.71 -4.01 8.85
C LEU A 51 -7.31 -3.73 10.31
N THR A 52 -6.56 -2.67 10.54
CA THR A 52 -6.08 -2.32 11.89
C THR A 52 -7.24 -2.00 12.83
N LEU A 53 -8.26 -1.30 12.34
CA LEU A 53 -9.47 -1.02 13.09
C LEU A 53 -10.25 -2.31 13.41
N VAL A 54 -10.37 -3.24 12.46
CA VAL A 54 -11.10 -4.50 12.65
C VAL A 54 -10.39 -5.44 13.64
N ILE A 55 -9.07 -5.55 13.57
CA ILE A 55 -8.31 -6.54 14.35
C ILE A 55 -7.97 -6.02 15.74
N PHE A 56 -7.48 -4.78 15.83
CA PHE A 56 -6.93 -4.23 17.07
C PHE A 56 -7.87 -3.19 17.71
N GLY A 57 -8.92 -2.76 17.01
CA GLY A 57 -9.82 -1.69 17.49
C GLY A 57 -9.18 -0.30 17.50
N GLY A 58 -7.99 -0.12 16.90
CA GLY A 58 -7.23 1.13 16.85
C GLY A 58 -5.73 0.91 16.64
N LEU A 59 -5.01 1.88 16.04
CA LEU A 59 -3.54 1.84 15.87
C LEU A 59 -2.81 1.85 17.22
N ASP A 60 -3.39 2.54 18.19
CA ASP A 60 -2.91 2.72 19.55
C ASP A 60 -2.89 1.41 20.35
N LYS A 61 -3.72 0.43 19.95
CA LYS A 61 -3.84 -0.89 20.56
C LYS A 61 -2.98 -1.98 19.90
N VAL A 62 -2.22 -1.64 18.86
CA VAL A 62 -1.32 -2.59 18.19
C VAL A 62 -0.18 -2.97 19.14
N PRO A 63 0.00 -4.24 19.51
CA PRO A 63 1.06 -4.67 20.41
C PRO A 63 2.41 -4.62 19.68
N SER A 64 3.41 -3.96 20.25
CA SER A 64 4.83 -4.13 19.90
C SER A 64 5.73 -3.26 20.79
N LEU A 65 6.95 -3.76 21.03
CA LEU A 65 8.04 -3.02 21.67
C LEU A 65 8.30 -1.69 20.94
N PRO A 66 8.53 -0.57 21.66
CA PRO A 66 8.44 0.78 21.10
C PRO A 66 9.39 1.06 19.92
N VAL A 67 10.59 0.46 19.90
CA VAL A 67 11.58 0.68 18.83
C VAL A 67 11.28 -0.15 17.58
N ILE A 68 10.87 -1.42 17.76
CA ILE A 68 10.52 -2.33 16.67
C ILE A 68 9.20 -1.88 16.01
N LYS A 69 8.24 -1.36 16.80
CA LYS A 69 6.97 -0.81 16.32
C LYS A 69 7.18 0.30 15.30
N VAL A 70 8.01 1.29 15.63
CA VAL A 70 8.27 2.44 14.74
C VAL A 70 9.00 2.00 13.48
N PHE A 71 10.04 1.18 13.60
CA PHE A 71 10.80 0.69 12.45
C PHE A 71 9.91 -0.10 11.47
N LEU A 72 9.09 -1.02 11.98
CA LEU A 72 8.19 -1.82 11.14
C LEU A 72 7.06 -0.99 10.53
N ILE A 73 6.49 -0.04 11.27
CA ILE A 73 5.47 0.88 10.73
C ILE A 73 6.05 1.70 9.58
N VAL A 74 7.23 2.28 9.75
CA VAL A 74 7.87 3.12 8.72
C VAL A 74 8.27 2.29 7.50
N LEU A 75 8.98 1.17 7.69
CA LEU A 75 9.41 0.32 6.58
C LEU A 75 8.21 -0.26 5.81
N GLN A 76 7.16 -0.67 6.51
CA GLN A 76 5.95 -1.18 5.88
C GLN A 76 5.13 -0.08 5.22
N SER A 77 5.05 1.13 5.77
CA SER A 77 4.41 2.26 5.10
C SER A 77 5.14 2.63 3.81
N ILE A 78 6.48 2.57 3.80
CA ILE A 78 7.27 2.81 2.60
C ILE A 78 7.02 1.72 1.55
N GLY A 79 7.10 0.44 1.95
CA GLY A 79 6.80 -0.69 1.06
C GLY A 79 5.37 -0.67 0.54
N ALA A 80 4.42 -0.27 1.37
CA ALA A 80 3.02 -0.08 0.98
C ALA A 80 2.87 1.02 -0.06
N GLY A 81 3.56 2.15 0.11
CA GLY A 81 3.54 3.23 -0.86
C GLY A 81 4.15 2.78 -2.18
N VAL A 82 5.25 2.02 -2.14
CA VAL A 82 5.84 1.42 -3.33
C VAL A 82 4.85 0.51 -4.06
N MET A 83 4.18 -0.39 -3.35
CA MET A 83 3.15 -1.25 -3.96
C MET A 83 1.94 -0.45 -4.45
N GLY A 84 1.53 0.59 -3.72
CA GLY A 84 0.44 1.49 -4.09
C GLY A 84 0.70 2.22 -5.40
N GLY A 85 1.91 2.77 -5.59
CA GLY A 85 2.31 3.37 -6.86
C GLY A 85 2.34 2.34 -8.01
N ALA A 86 2.77 1.10 -7.72
CA ALA A 86 2.82 0.01 -8.70
C ALA A 86 1.43 -0.46 -9.19
N ILE A 87 0.32 -0.06 -8.56
CA ILE A 87 -1.05 -0.33 -9.03
C ILE A 87 -1.28 0.13 -10.47
N LEU A 88 -0.61 1.20 -10.89
CA LEU A 88 -0.71 1.75 -12.23
C LEU A 88 0.13 0.97 -13.27
N MET A 89 1.05 0.13 -12.83
CA MET A 89 2.02 -0.57 -13.70
C MET A 89 1.37 -1.60 -14.65
N PRO A 90 0.39 -2.43 -14.24
CA PRO A 90 -0.27 -3.38 -15.14
C PRO A 90 -0.90 -2.72 -16.37
N ARG A 91 -1.34 -1.47 -16.25
CA ARG A 91 -1.87 -0.71 -17.39
C ARG A 91 -0.81 -0.42 -18.46
N LEU A 92 0.45 -0.21 -18.06
CA LEU A 92 1.56 -0.04 -19.00
C LEU A 92 1.88 -1.34 -19.75
N VAL A 93 1.71 -2.48 -19.08
CA VAL A 93 1.99 -3.81 -19.64
C VAL A 93 0.85 -4.26 -20.56
N MET A 94 -0.40 -3.98 -20.17
CA MET A 94 -1.61 -4.40 -20.89
C MET A 94 -2.16 -3.31 -21.81
N ARG A 95 -1.31 -2.44 -22.36
CA ARG A 95 -1.74 -1.27 -23.16
C ARG A 95 -2.60 -1.64 -24.37
N ASP A 96 -2.33 -2.80 -24.98
CA ASP A 96 -2.98 -3.28 -26.22
C ASP A 96 -4.22 -4.15 -25.92
N SER A 97 -4.64 -4.23 -24.65
CA SER A 97 -5.80 -5.02 -24.22
C SER A 97 -7.13 -4.38 -24.63
N LYS A 98 -8.11 -5.21 -25.02
CA LYS A 98 -9.50 -4.77 -25.26
C LYS A 98 -10.26 -4.42 -23.97
N MET A 99 -9.67 -4.66 -22.81
CA MET A 99 -10.30 -4.43 -21.51
C MET A 99 -10.30 -2.94 -21.16
N ARG A 100 -11.37 -2.46 -20.50
CA ARG A 100 -11.46 -1.05 -20.09
C ARG A 100 -10.28 -0.68 -19.18
N PRO A 101 -9.54 0.41 -19.45
CA PRO A 101 -8.34 0.78 -18.70
C PRO A 101 -8.56 0.91 -17.19
N LEU A 102 -9.70 1.51 -16.81
CA LEU A 102 -10.12 1.68 -15.43
C LEU A 102 -10.37 0.33 -14.73
N GLY A 103 -10.84 -0.69 -15.47
CA GLY A 103 -11.03 -2.04 -14.96
C GLY A 103 -9.71 -2.72 -14.63
N ILE A 104 -8.69 -2.55 -15.49
CA ILE A 104 -7.34 -3.09 -15.24
C ILE A 104 -6.77 -2.49 -13.95
N THR A 105 -6.89 -1.17 -13.77
CA THR A 105 -6.40 -0.49 -12.57
C THR A 105 -7.22 -0.84 -11.32
N ALA A 106 -8.54 -1.04 -11.44
CA ALA A 106 -9.36 -1.46 -10.31
C ALA A 106 -9.02 -2.90 -9.85
N ILE A 107 -8.80 -3.81 -10.80
CA ILE A 107 -8.41 -5.18 -10.50
C ILE A 107 -7.01 -5.20 -9.88
N SER A 108 -6.04 -4.48 -10.46
CA SER A 108 -4.68 -4.40 -9.88
C SER A 108 -4.69 -3.78 -8.50
N ALA A 109 -5.48 -2.72 -8.28
CA ALA A 109 -5.62 -2.07 -6.98
C ALA A 109 -6.16 -3.03 -5.94
N THR A 110 -7.19 -3.81 -6.29
CA THR A 110 -7.80 -4.79 -5.38
C THR A 110 -6.80 -5.90 -5.06
N LEU A 111 -6.15 -6.49 -6.06
CA LEU A 111 -5.17 -7.57 -5.87
C LEU A 111 -3.99 -7.13 -5.02
N ILE A 112 -3.41 -5.96 -5.32
CA ILE A 112 -2.29 -5.41 -4.57
C ILE A 112 -2.72 -5.08 -3.14
N THR A 113 -3.92 -4.54 -2.93
CA THR A 113 -4.45 -4.26 -1.58
C THR A 113 -4.60 -5.56 -0.79
N VAL A 114 -5.17 -6.62 -1.37
CA VAL A 114 -5.32 -7.92 -0.70
C VAL A 114 -3.96 -8.54 -0.37
N LEU A 115 -3.03 -8.54 -1.33
CA LEU A 115 -1.67 -9.05 -1.10
C LEU A 115 -0.98 -8.28 0.01
N TYR A 116 -1.03 -6.96 -0.05
CA TYR A 116 -0.44 -6.08 0.95
C TYR A 116 -0.99 -6.36 2.36
N VAL A 117 -2.31 -6.43 2.49
CA VAL A 117 -2.99 -6.77 3.75
C VAL A 117 -2.53 -8.13 4.28
N LYS A 118 -2.44 -9.15 3.41
CA LYS A 118 -1.95 -10.48 3.79
C LYS A 118 -0.49 -10.47 4.26
N PHE A 119 0.41 -9.81 3.51
CA PHE A 119 1.81 -9.69 3.92
C PHE A 119 1.95 -8.99 5.27
N ARG A 120 1.12 -7.97 5.51
CA ARG A 120 1.11 -7.25 6.78
C ARG A 120 0.67 -8.13 7.95
N MET A 121 -0.37 -8.93 7.76
CA MET A 121 -0.82 -9.93 8.74
C MET A 121 0.26 -10.97 9.05
N MET A 122 0.94 -11.46 8.02
CA MET A 122 2.03 -12.43 8.18
C MET A 122 3.19 -11.85 8.98
N LEU A 123 3.57 -10.59 8.72
CA LEU A 123 4.59 -9.88 9.48
C LEU A 123 4.18 -9.66 10.94
N PHE A 124 2.92 -9.30 11.20
CA PHE A 124 2.42 -9.17 12.57
C PHE A 124 2.54 -10.48 13.35
N ILE A 125 2.09 -11.59 12.76
CA ILE A 125 2.19 -12.92 13.38
C ILE A 125 3.66 -13.31 13.62
N MET A 126 4.54 -13.02 12.66
CA MET A 126 5.97 -13.34 12.78
C MET A 126 6.63 -12.54 13.92
N VAL A 127 6.27 -11.27 14.09
CA VAL A 127 6.82 -10.39 15.14
C VAL A 127 6.28 -10.75 16.52
N GLU A 128 4.98 -11.03 16.63
CA GLU A 128 4.36 -11.57 17.85
C GLU A 128 5.02 -12.90 18.25
N GLY A 129 5.18 -13.82 17.30
CA GLY A 129 5.82 -15.12 17.53
C GLY A 129 7.28 -15.00 17.94
N LEU A 130 8.02 -14.07 17.34
CA LEU A 130 9.41 -13.78 17.73
C LEU A 130 9.48 -13.16 19.13
N SER A 131 8.58 -12.23 19.45
CA SER A 131 8.51 -11.63 20.79
C SER A 131 8.25 -12.66 21.87
N ALA A 132 7.34 -13.61 21.61
CA ALA A 132 7.02 -14.71 22.53
C ALA A 132 8.17 -15.71 22.71
N ALA A 133 9.09 -15.81 21.74
CA ALA A 133 10.22 -16.74 21.82
C ALA A 133 11.43 -16.17 22.60
N ILE A 134 11.49 -14.86 22.81
CA ILE A 134 12.61 -14.17 23.47
C ILE A 134 12.29 -13.84 24.95
N THR A 135 11.01 -13.92 25.36
CA THR A 135 10.54 -13.88 26.76
C THR A 135 10.35 -15.26 27.34
#